data_AF-A0A3D0YPK4-F1
#
_entry.id   AF-A0A3D0YPK4-F1
#
_cell.length_a   1.000
_cell.length_b   1.000
_cell.length_c   1.000
_cell.angle_alpha   90.00
_cell.angle_beta   90.00
_cell.angle_gamma   90.00
#
_symmetry.space_group_name_H-M   'P 1'
#
loop_
_entity.id
_entity.type
_entity.pdbx_description
1 polymer ?
#
loop_
_entity_poly.entity_id
_entity_poly.type
_entity_poly.pdbx_seq_one_letter_code
_entity_poly.pdbx_strand_id
1 'polypeptide(L)'
;MAVGRFPKANSSKNMQAVYDSLIPQIDAALPGLDKLHCLLGFDGTVDIICKPVEMREGAGDQFEAFSTIRDFGQRVIDADGKSALIEIVAEREKIGGNGPIMANALAESGLPVDYIGTLGKPDIHPAYCEFAKRLQVHSVANPAVTHALEFSNGKVMLTNTGTYDDVSAETLEREIGEAMMTRLVEQSKLCCLLNWTCLAELNSILVWYLETILPASCSDPERIFFFDLADPSMHSDDRIKAVLDHIGHFSEYGRTILGMNFNETCQVSRVLAIDEPDSEPKSLCQALEAIRSKLGIDCAMGHPVDFAACATANGSWSVVGPHTA
;
A
#
# COMPACT_ATOMS: atom_id res chain seq x y z
N MET A 1 12.44 22.79 -21.10
CA MET A 1 11.07 22.90 -21.65
C MET A 1 10.14 23.26 -20.52
N ALA A 2 9.33 24.30 -20.73
CA ALA A 2 8.67 25.05 -19.67
C ALA A 2 7.57 24.25 -18.98
N VAL A 3 7.62 24.23 -17.64
CA VAL A 3 6.53 23.76 -16.77
C VAL A 3 5.42 24.80 -16.85
N GLY A 4 4.36 24.48 -17.59
CA GLY A 4 3.16 25.31 -17.67
C GLY A 4 2.39 25.26 -16.34
N ARG A 5 2.51 26.31 -15.53
CA ARG A 5 1.58 26.62 -14.44
C ARG A 5 0.39 27.40 -15.00
N PHE A 6 -0.83 26.86 -15.01
CA PHE A 6 -2.15 27.56 -14.96
C PHE A 6 -3.31 26.53 -14.80
N PRO A 7 -4.51 26.84 -14.26
CA PRO A 7 -4.93 27.90 -13.31
C PRO A 7 -5.66 27.33 -12.05
N LYS A 8 -5.29 27.80 -10.84
CA LYS A 8 -5.83 27.33 -9.53
C LYS A 8 -7.16 27.96 -9.06
N ALA A 9 -7.93 28.65 -9.89
CA ALA A 9 -9.07 29.45 -9.40
C ALA A 9 -10.48 28.87 -9.70
N ASN A 10 -10.66 28.07 -10.75
CA ASN A 10 -11.97 27.53 -11.14
C ASN A 10 -12.22 26.08 -10.70
N SER A 11 -11.20 25.33 -10.28
CA SER A 11 -11.37 23.97 -9.77
C SER A 11 -11.99 23.93 -8.38
N SER A 12 -11.67 24.91 -7.50
CA SER A 12 -12.08 24.91 -6.09
C SER A 12 -13.59 24.90 -5.85
N LYS A 13 -14.37 25.68 -6.60
CA LYS A 13 -15.83 25.72 -6.46
C LYS A 13 -16.52 24.44 -6.95
N ASN A 14 -15.99 23.81 -8.00
CA ASN A 14 -16.54 22.55 -8.51
C ASN A 14 -16.20 21.38 -7.56
N MET A 15 -15.04 21.44 -6.89
CA MET A 15 -14.59 20.44 -5.93
C MET A 15 -15.38 20.45 -4.62
N GLN A 16 -15.61 21.64 -4.03
CA GLN A 16 -16.43 21.73 -2.82
C GLN A 16 -17.82 21.13 -3.08
N ALA A 17 -18.41 21.40 -4.24
CA ALA A 17 -19.69 20.81 -4.62
C ALA A 17 -19.65 19.27 -4.74
N VAL A 18 -18.54 18.69 -5.23
CA VAL A 18 -18.36 17.23 -5.25
C VAL A 18 -18.30 16.67 -3.84
N TYR A 19 -17.46 17.23 -2.96
CA TYR A 19 -17.38 16.78 -1.56
C TYR A 19 -18.71 16.97 -0.82
N ASP A 20 -19.36 18.12 -0.98
CA ASP A 20 -20.66 18.42 -0.40
C ASP A 20 -21.74 17.42 -0.86
N SER A 21 -21.63 16.89 -2.08
CA SER A 21 -22.55 15.85 -2.58
C SER A 21 -22.31 14.46 -1.96
N LEU A 22 -21.09 14.20 -1.48
CA LEU A 22 -20.72 12.94 -0.83
C LEU A 22 -21.00 12.94 0.67
N ILE A 23 -20.90 14.11 1.33
CA ILE A 23 -21.12 14.25 2.79
C ILE A 23 -22.43 13.57 3.25
N PRO A 24 -23.61 13.82 2.64
CA PRO A 24 -24.85 13.19 3.08
C PRO A 24 -24.83 11.65 2.99
N GLN A 25 -24.12 11.10 1.99
CA GLN A 25 -24.01 9.66 1.81
C GLN A 25 -23.08 9.06 2.88
N ILE A 26 -21.97 9.74 3.18
CA ILE A 26 -21.05 9.37 4.24
C ILE A 26 -21.77 9.44 5.59
N ASP A 27 -22.43 10.57 5.89
CA ASP A 27 -23.18 10.78 7.13
C ASP A 27 -24.26 9.72 7.35
N ALA A 28 -24.92 9.28 6.28
CA ALA A 28 -25.92 8.20 6.34
C ALA A 28 -25.28 6.82 6.60
N ALA A 29 -24.04 6.60 6.19
CA ALA A 29 -23.31 5.35 6.37
C ALA A 29 -22.64 5.25 7.76
N LEU A 30 -22.21 6.37 8.35
CA LEU A 30 -21.48 6.41 9.63
C LEU A 30 -22.15 5.61 10.77
N PRO A 31 -23.48 5.68 11.00
CA PRO A 31 -24.12 4.96 12.10
C PRO A 31 -24.11 3.42 11.99
N GLY A 32 -23.66 2.86 10.85
CA GLY A 32 -23.50 1.42 10.65
C GLY A 32 -22.05 0.96 10.53
N LEU A 33 -21.10 1.88 10.63
CA LEU A 33 -19.68 1.61 10.38
C LEU A 33 -19.08 0.67 11.42
N ASP A 34 -19.52 0.77 12.68
CA ASP A 34 -19.15 -0.08 13.80
C ASP A 34 -19.61 -1.53 13.67
N LYS A 35 -20.54 -1.81 12.75
CA LYS A 35 -21.03 -3.16 12.43
C LYS A 35 -20.25 -3.82 11.29
N LEU A 36 -19.43 -3.04 10.59
CA LEU A 36 -18.50 -3.57 9.61
C LEU A 36 -17.21 -3.98 10.31
N HIS A 37 -16.47 -4.87 9.69
CA HIS A 37 -15.18 -5.31 10.19
C HIS A 37 -14.21 -5.41 9.03
N CYS A 38 -12.96 -5.02 9.26
CA CYS A 38 -11.91 -5.06 8.26
C CYS A 38 -10.77 -6.00 8.70
N LEU A 39 -10.26 -6.79 7.77
CA LEU A 39 -9.06 -7.60 7.94
C LEU A 39 -7.98 -7.09 6.99
N LEU A 40 -6.80 -6.72 7.50
CA LEU A 40 -5.73 -6.18 6.68
C LEU A 40 -4.39 -6.86 6.99
N GLY A 41 -3.50 -6.94 6.00
CA GLY A 41 -2.14 -7.42 6.15
C GLY A 41 -1.31 -7.32 4.86
N PHE A 42 -0.07 -7.80 4.81
CA PHE A 42 0.67 -8.54 5.87
C PHE A 42 1.98 -7.86 6.29
N ASP A 43 2.24 -6.65 5.81
CA ASP A 43 3.50 -5.96 6.02
C ASP A 43 3.57 -5.22 7.36
N GLY A 44 4.71 -4.59 7.59
CA GLY A 44 4.99 -3.79 8.77
C GLY A 44 6.43 -3.30 8.73
N THR A 45 6.63 -1.99 8.74
CA THR A 45 7.96 -1.38 8.72
C THR A 45 8.12 -0.42 9.89
N VAL A 46 9.34 -0.27 10.40
CA VAL A 46 9.74 0.89 11.20
C VAL A 46 10.58 1.80 10.30
N ASP A 47 10.05 2.98 10.01
CA ASP A 47 10.75 4.01 9.25
C ASP A 47 11.57 4.87 10.22
N ILE A 48 12.89 4.76 10.11
CA ILE A 48 13.86 5.60 10.81
C ILE A 48 14.18 6.78 9.90
N ILE A 49 13.64 7.94 10.22
CA ILE A 49 13.94 9.17 9.49
C ILE A 49 15.33 9.65 9.88
N CYS A 50 16.18 9.84 8.87
CA CYS A 50 17.59 10.12 9.05
C CYS A 50 18.04 11.35 8.26
N LYS A 51 19.06 12.03 8.78
CA LYS A 51 19.85 13.01 8.05
C LYS A 51 21.21 12.41 7.68
N PRO A 52 21.56 12.32 6.38
CA PRO A 52 22.90 11.93 5.98
C PRO A 52 23.88 13.09 6.21
N VAL A 53 24.98 12.81 6.90
CA VAL A 53 25.97 13.82 7.30
C VAL A 53 26.93 14.10 6.15
N GLU A 54 27.04 15.37 5.78
CA GLU A 54 28.02 15.86 4.81
C GLU A 54 29.36 16.18 5.47
N MET A 55 29.32 16.87 6.62
CA MET A 55 30.47 17.28 7.42
C MET A 55 30.16 17.15 8.92
N ARG A 56 31.13 16.66 9.71
CA ARG A 56 31.03 16.60 11.17
C ARG A 56 32.07 17.51 11.81
N GLU A 57 31.58 18.46 12.60
CA GLU A 57 32.42 19.44 13.32
C GLU A 57 32.64 19.05 14.79
N GLY A 58 31.74 18.25 15.37
CA GLY A 58 31.83 17.83 16.77
C GLY A 58 30.86 16.72 17.14
N ALA A 59 30.67 16.52 18.45
CA ALA A 59 29.78 15.50 19.00
C ALA A 59 28.31 15.93 18.96
N GLY A 60 27.40 14.95 18.96
CA GLY A 60 25.95 15.18 18.93
C GLY A 60 25.51 15.89 17.65
N ASP A 61 24.74 16.96 17.81
CA ASP A 61 24.10 17.70 16.71
C ASP A 61 25.05 18.67 15.97
N GLN A 62 26.36 18.62 16.25
CA GLN A 62 27.39 19.43 15.58
C GLN A 62 27.80 18.82 14.24
N PHE A 63 26.89 18.87 13.26
CA PHE A 63 27.11 18.39 11.90
C PHE A 63 26.32 19.20 10.88
N GLU A 64 26.80 19.18 9.63
CA GLU A 64 26.08 19.66 8.46
C GLU A 64 25.54 18.46 7.69
N ALA A 65 24.24 18.46 7.38
CA ALA A 65 23.59 17.43 6.59
C ALA A 65 23.64 17.78 5.10
N PHE A 66 23.68 16.76 4.24
CA PHE A 66 23.50 17.00 2.80
C PHE A 66 22.15 17.67 2.53
N SER A 67 22.18 18.78 1.79
CA SER A 67 20.97 19.55 1.49
C SER A 67 20.11 18.92 0.40
N THR A 68 20.73 18.27 -0.59
CA THR A 68 20.05 17.70 -1.75
C THR A 68 20.47 16.26 -2.04
N ILE A 69 19.57 15.48 -2.65
CA ILE A 69 19.85 14.13 -3.15
C ILE A 69 21.03 14.14 -4.14
N ARG A 70 21.19 15.24 -4.90
CA ARG A 70 22.26 15.36 -5.90
C ARG A 70 23.64 15.37 -5.23
N ASP A 71 23.80 16.15 -4.17
CA ASP A 71 25.08 16.30 -3.46
C ASP A 71 25.44 15.00 -2.74
N PHE A 72 24.44 14.37 -2.11
CA PHE A 72 24.58 13.02 -1.54
C PHE A 72 24.96 11.98 -2.61
N GLY A 73 24.27 11.99 -3.75
CA GLY A 73 24.55 11.09 -4.87
C GLY A 73 25.95 11.28 -5.42
N GLN A 74 26.45 12.51 -5.50
CA GLN A 74 27.83 12.78 -5.92
C GLN A 74 28.84 12.16 -4.95
N ARG A 75 28.60 12.22 -3.63
CA ARG A 75 29.45 11.55 -2.64
C ARG A 75 29.51 10.03 -2.87
N VAL A 76 28.40 9.41 -3.24
CA VAL A 76 28.35 7.98 -3.58
C VAL A 76 29.13 7.69 -4.87
N ILE A 77 28.96 8.51 -5.91
CA ILE A 77 29.68 8.37 -7.18
C ILE A 77 31.20 8.51 -6.98
N ASP A 78 31.64 9.49 -6.21
CA ASP A 78 33.07 9.76 -5.96
C ASP A 78 33.77 8.62 -5.20
N ALA A 79 32.98 7.78 -4.52
CA ALA A 79 33.43 6.60 -3.81
C ALA A 79 33.60 5.37 -4.73
N ASP A 80 33.21 5.44 -6.01
CA ASP A 80 33.39 4.33 -6.95
C ASP A 80 34.86 3.92 -7.07
N GLY A 81 35.10 2.61 -6.99
CA GLY A 81 36.44 2.03 -6.90
C GLY A 81 37.22 2.36 -5.60
N LYS A 82 36.56 2.93 -4.59
CA LYS A 82 37.14 3.30 -3.27
C LYS A 82 36.19 2.88 -2.14
N SER A 83 36.53 3.24 -0.90
CA SER A 83 35.65 3.09 0.26
C SER A 83 35.21 4.47 0.75
N ALA A 84 33.95 4.59 1.16
CA ALA A 84 33.41 5.78 1.82
C ALA A 84 32.56 5.39 3.02
N LEU A 85 32.62 6.19 4.07
CA LEU A 85 31.69 6.17 5.18
C LEU A 85 30.73 7.34 5.01
N ILE A 86 29.44 7.05 5.01
CA ILE A 86 28.38 8.05 5.08
C ILE A 86 27.69 7.84 6.42
N GLU A 87 27.90 8.78 7.33
CA GLU A 87 27.22 8.77 8.61
C GLU A 87 25.75 9.19 8.44
N ILE A 88 24.87 8.54 9.20
CA ILE A 88 23.45 8.86 9.28
C ILE A 88 23.08 9.19 10.72
N VAL A 89 22.37 10.30 10.93
CA VAL A 89 21.82 10.69 12.24
C VAL A 89 20.31 10.45 12.21
N ALA A 90 19.83 9.56 13.07
CA ALA A 90 18.40 9.29 13.22
C ALA A 90 17.72 10.46 13.98
N GLU A 91 16.61 10.95 13.43
CA GLU A 91 15.82 12.02 14.04
C GLU A 91 14.57 11.52 14.75
N ARG A 92 13.85 10.59 14.10
CA ARG A 92 12.59 10.05 14.61
C ARG A 92 12.28 8.69 13.99
N GLU A 93 11.52 7.90 14.72
CA GLU A 93 10.95 6.64 14.24
C GLU A 93 9.44 6.81 14.05
N LYS A 94 8.89 6.12 13.05
CA LYS A 94 7.44 5.98 12.88
C LYS A 94 7.11 4.62 12.28
N ILE A 95 5.86 4.21 12.40
CA ILE A 95 5.37 3.05 11.63
C ILE A 95 5.36 3.38 10.14
N GLY A 96 5.69 2.37 9.33
CA GLY A 96 5.63 2.39 7.87
C GLY A 96 5.03 1.09 7.34
N GLY A 97 4.91 1.00 6.03
CA GLY A 97 4.22 -0.09 5.33
C GLY A 97 2.84 0.33 4.84
N ASN A 98 2.40 -0.26 3.73
CA ASN A 98 1.11 0.08 3.11
C ASN A 98 -0.05 -0.39 3.99
N GLY A 99 0.07 -1.60 4.56
CA GLY A 99 -0.92 -2.18 5.46
C GLY A 99 -1.12 -1.36 6.73
N PRO A 100 -0.09 -1.02 7.52
CA PRO A 100 -0.29 -0.25 8.74
C PRO A 100 -0.84 1.15 8.49
N ILE A 101 -0.45 1.80 7.38
CA ILE A 101 -0.99 3.12 7.00
C ILE A 101 -2.49 3.03 6.71
N MET A 102 -2.91 2.06 5.88
CA MET A 102 -4.33 1.87 5.56
C MET A 102 -5.15 1.47 6.80
N ALA A 103 -4.64 0.53 7.60
CA ALA A 103 -5.30 0.07 8.81
C ALA A 103 -5.51 1.20 9.83
N ASN A 104 -4.51 2.06 10.02
CA ASN A 104 -4.66 3.21 10.92
C ASN A 104 -5.70 4.21 10.39
N ALA A 105 -5.75 4.47 9.08
CA ALA A 105 -6.76 5.36 8.48
C ALA A 105 -8.19 4.82 8.63
N LEU A 106 -8.39 3.50 8.44
CA LEU A 106 -9.68 2.85 8.64
C LEU A 106 -10.10 2.88 10.13
N ALA A 107 -9.18 2.57 11.04
CA ALA A 107 -9.44 2.64 12.47
C ALA A 107 -9.78 4.06 12.95
N GLU A 108 -9.06 5.08 12.46
CA GLU A 108 -9.37 6.50 12.73
C GLU A 108 -10.73 6.94 12.18
N SER A 109 -11.22 6.26 11.14
CA SER A 109 -12.57 6.48 10.59
C SER A 109 -13.67 5.80 11.42
N GLY A 110 -13.32 5.01 12.44
CA GLY A 110 -14.26 4.32 13.33
C GLY A 110 -14.58 2.88 12.92
N LEU A 111 -13.85 2.30 11.96
CA LEU A 111 -13.99 0.89 11.60
C LEU A 111 -13.26 -0.01 12.60
N PRO A 112 -13.89 -1.09 13.07
CA PRO A 112 -13.21 -2.22 13.67
C PRO A 112 -12.21 -2.86 12.70
N VAL A 113 -10.95 -3.00 13.12
CA VAL A 113 -9.87 -3.55 12.30
C VAL A 113 -9.15 -4.68 13.04
N ASP A 114 -8.99 -5.82 12.37
CA ASP A 114 -8.00 -6.84 12.65
C ASP A 114 -6.82 -6.65 11.67
N TYR A 115 -5.62 -6.53 12.21
CA TYR A 115 -4.40 -6.39 11.41
C TYR A 115 -3.45 -7.55 11.66
N ILE A 116 -3.07 -8.25 10.59
CA ILE A 116 -2.03 -9.27 10.62
C ILE A 116 -0.78 -8.68 10.00
N GLY A 117 0.37 -8.77 10.68
CA GLY A 117 1.62 -8.37 10.03
C GLY A 117 2.86 -8.47 10.89
N THR A 118 3.94 -7.87 10.41
CA THR A 118 5.25 -7.93 11.06
C THR A 118 5.39 -6.83 12.10
N LEU A 119 4.85 -7.03 13.30
CA LEU A 119 4.71 -5.98 14.32
C LEU A 119 5.67 -6.14 15.50
N GLY A 120 6.44 -7.22 15.55
CA GLY A 120 7.39 -7.53 16.63
C GLY A 120 7.14 -8.89 17.26
N LYS A 121 8.23 -9.61 17.59
CA LYS A 121 8.22 -10.88 18.33
C LYS A 121 9.39 -10.99 19.32
N PRO A 122 9.20 -11.63 20.49
CA PRO A 122 7.94 -12.19 20.99
C PRO A 122 6.93 -11.12 21.43
N ASP A 123 7.40 -9.90 21.71
CA ASP A 123 6.59 -8.76 22.10
C ASP A 123 6.40 -7.79 20.92
N ILE A 124 5.28 -7.05 20.94
CA ILE A 124 5.03 -5.98 19.97
C ILE A 124 6.16 -4.94 20.07
N HIS A 125 6.71 -4.57 18.91
CA HIS A 125 7.75 -3.58 18.81
C HIS A 125 7.25 -2.23 19.34
N PRO A 126 8.06 -1.44 20.09
CA PRO A 126 7.62 -0.18 20.70
C PRO A 126 6.94 0.80 19.73
N ALA A 127 7.44 0.89 18.49
CA ALA A 127 6.84 1.72 17.43
C ALA A 127 5.36 1.38 17.13
N TYR A 128 4.95 0.12 17.35
CA TYR A 128 3.61 -0.39 17.10
C TYR A 128 2.70 -0.41 18.34
N CYS A 129 3.16 0.04 19.52
CA CYS A 129 2.32 0.00 20.72
C CYS A 129 1.06 0.87 20.60
N GLU A 130 1.15 2.07 20.03
CA GLU A 130 -0.03 2.92 19.81
C GLU A 130 -0.96 2.36 18.75
N PHE A 131 -0.40 1.71 17.72
CA PHE A 131 -1.17 1.00 16.70
C PHE A 131 -1.97 -0.14 17.33
N ALA A 132 -1.32 -0.99 18.14
CA ALA A 132 -1.95 -2.11 18.84
C ALA A 132 -2.97 -1.70 19.93
N LYS A 133 -2.97 -0.45 20.38
CA LYS A 133 -4.02 0.09 21.27
C LYS A 133 -5.30 0.47 20.53
N ARG A 134 -5.20 0.78 19.24
CA ARG A 134 -6.33 1.27 18.42
C ARG A 134 -7.10 0.16 17.72
N LEU A 135 -6.43 -0.94 17.41
CA LEU A 135 -6.99 -2.04 16.64
C LEU A 135 -6.48 -3.40 17.14
N GLN A 136 -7.14 -4.48 16.73
CA GLN A 136 -6.72 -5.84 17.09
C GLN A 136 -5.55 -6.27 16.21
N VAL A 137 -4.47 -6.75 16.81
CA VAL A 137 -3.23 -7.09 16.10
C VAL A 137 -2.86 -8.56 16.24
N HIS A 138 -2.39 -9.15 15.16
CA HIS A 138 -1.84 -10.51 15.08
C HIS A 138 -0.41 -10.41 14.51
N SER A 139 0.57 -10.34 15.41
CA SER A 139 1.98 -10.18 15.00
C SER A 139 2.60 -11.52 14.58
N VAL A 140 3.08 -11.60 13.35
CA VAL A 140 3.62 -12.84 12.77
C VAL A 140 5.13 -12.83 12.57
N ALA A 141 5.78 -11.67 12.58
CA ALA A 141 7.24 -11.53 12.53
C ALA A 141 7.72 -10.16 13.10
N ASN A 142 9.03 -9.93 13.08
CA ASN A 142 9.61 -8.63 13.40
C ASN A 142 9.45 -7.63 12.24
N PRO A 143 9.23 -6.33 12.50
CA PRO A 143 9.06 -5.34 11.44
C PRO A 143 10.33 -5.21 10.59
N ALA A 144 10.14 -4.94 9.30
CA ALA A 144 11.23 -4.48 8.45
C ALA A 144 11.71 -3.11 8.92
N VAL A 145 12.93 -2.71 8.54
CA VAL A 145 13.48 -1.39 8.91
C VAL A 145 13.84 -0.62 7.66
N THR A 146 13.28 0.57 7.52
CA THR A 146 13.64 1.52 6.46
C THR A 146 14.39 2.70 7.06
N HIS A 147 15.59 2.99 6.55
CA HIS A 147 16.24 4.27 6.79
C HIS A 147 15.82 5.23 5.68
N ALA A 148 15.02 6.24 6.03
CA ALA A 148 14.58 7.26 5.11
C ALA A 148 15.49 8.49 5.25
N LEU A 149 16.40 8.67 4.30
CA LEU A 149 17.28 9.84 4.22
C LEU A 149 16.48 11.03 3.69
N GLU A 150 16.20 12.03 4.52
CA GLU A 150 15.44 13.22 4.12
C GLU A 150 16.35 14.38 3.66
N PHE A 151 15.97 15.00 2.55
CA PHE A 151 16.63 16.15 1.93
C PHE A 151 15.61 17.25 1.65
N SER A 152 16.07 18.46 1.33
CA SER A 152 15.18 19.57 0.96
C SER A 152 14.35 19.31 -0.31
N ASN A 153 14.82 18.39 -1.16
CA ASN A 153 14.23 18.11 -2.47
C ASN A 153 13.73 16.67 -2.63
N GLY A 154 13.56 15.92 -1.54
CA GLY A 154 13.01 14.56 -1.56
C GLY A 154 13.59 13.66 -0.47
N LYS A 155 13.41 12.35 -0.64
CA LYS A 155 13.96 11.34 0.25
C LYS A 155 14.51 10.14 -0.52
N VAL A 156 15.48 9.45 0.06
CA VAL A 156 15.97 8.14 -0.40
C VAL A 156 15.68 7.12 0.69
N MET A 157 15.03 6.02 0.34
CA MET A 157 14.63 4.97 1.29
C MET A 157 15.55 3.76 1.11
N LEU A 158 16.22 3.37 2.19
CA LEU A 158 17.08 2.21 2.25
C LEU A 158 16.44 1.18 3.20
N THR A 159 15.81 0.18 2.61
CA THR A 159 15.00 -0.79 3.37
C THR A 159 15.73 -2.11 3.52
N ASN A 160 15.79 -2.62 4.75
CA ASN A 160 16.12 -4.00 5.04
C ASN A 160 14.82 -4.80 5.14
N THR A 161 14.51 -5.54 4.07
CA THR A 161 13.31 -6.38 3.96
C THR A 161 13.52 -7.81 4.49
N GLY A 162 14.67 -8.14 5.10
CA GLY A 162 14.99 -9.52 5.47
C GLY A 162 13.97 -10.17 6.43
N THR A 163 13.23 -9.39 7.21
CA THR A 163 12.17 -9.92 8.08
C THR A 163 10.85 -10.21 7.34
N TYR A 164 10.69 -9.74 6.11
CA TYR A 164 9.55 -10.10 5.25
C TYR A 164 9.66 -11.51 4.68
N ASP A 165 10.85 -12.09 4.65
CA ASP A 165 11.05 -13.50 4.27
C ASP A 165 10.36 -14.45 5.26
N ASP A 166 10.12 -14.01 6.51
CA ASP A 166 9.39 -14.77 7.52
C ASP A 166 7.87 -14.76 7.29
N VAL A 167 7.34 -13.98 6.33
CA VAL A 167 5.90 -13.81 6.08
C VAL A 167 5.46 -14.70 4.92
N SER A 168 5.02 -15.91 5.26
CA SER A 168 4.53 -16.92 4.32
C SER A 168 3.24 -17.58 4.81
N ALA A 169 2.58 -18.37 3.95
CA ALA A 169 1.44 -19.19 4.36
C ALA A 169 1.78 -20.11 5.54
N GLU A 170 2.97 -20.74 5.54
CA GLU A 170 3.43 -21.60 6.63
C GLU A 170 3.53 -20.82 7.95
N THR A 171 4.06 -19.59 7.92
CA THR A 171 4.11 -18.75 9.12
C THR A 171 2.70 -18.35 9.55
N LEU A 172 1.81 -17.95 8.65
CA LEU A 172 0.42 -17.62 9.04
C LEU A 172 -0.31 -18.82 9.64
N GLU A 173 -0.16 -20.01 9.05
CA GLU A 173 -0.73 -21.25 9.57
C GLU A 173 -0.16 -21.60 10.95
N ARG A 174 1.15 -21.46 11.16
CA ARG A 174 1.80 -21.74 12.45
C ARG A 174 1.34 -20.77 13.54
N GLU A 175 1.25 -19.48 13.23
CA GLU A 175 1.07 -18.41 14.23
C GLU A 175 -0.39 -18.06 14.48
N ILE A 176 -1.25 -18.20 13.48
CA ILE A 176 -2.68 -17.85 13.55
C ILE A 176 -3.52 -19.13 13.46
N GLY A 177 -3.18 -20.02 12.54
CA GLY A 177 -3.93 -21.25 12.29
C GLY A 177 -5.15 -21.04 11.40
N GLU A 178 -5.50 -22.10 10.68
CA GLU A 178 -6.62 -22.11 9.73
C GLU A 178 -7.94 -21.67 10.37
N ALA A 179 -8.32 -22.25 11.51
CA ALA A 179 -9.61 -21.97 12.14
C ALA A 179 -9.77 -20.49 12.55
N MET A 180 -8.71 -19.86 13.04
CA MET A 180 -8.75 -18.44 13.39
C MET A 180 -8.73 -17.57 12.13
N MET A 181 -7.91 -17.90 11.13
CA MET A 181 -7.88 -17.18 9.86
C MET A 181 -9.24 -17.19 9.15
N THR A 182 -9.90 -18.36 9.08
CA THR A 182 -11.27 -18.51 8.55
C THR A 182 -12.24 -17.61 9.30
N ARG A 183 -12.20 -17.60 10.64
CA ARG A 183 -13.04 -16.72 11.45
C ARG A 183 -12.78 -15.23 11.17
N LEU A 184 -11.52 -14.82 11.03
CA LEU A 184 -11.14 -13.45 10.73
C LEU A 184 -11.70 -13.00 9.37
N VAL A 185 -11.67 -13.89 8.37
CA VAL A 185 -12.25 -13.64 7.04
C VAL A 185 -13.79 -13.60 7.09
N GLU A 186 -14.41 -14.54 7.80
CA GLU A 186 -15.88 -14.64 7.88
C GLU A 186 -16.51 -13.42 8.53
N GLN A 187 -15.91 -12.88 9.59
CA GLN A 187 -16.42 -11.69 10.27
C GLN A 187 -16.15 -10.40 9.49
N SER A 188 -15.20 -10.41 8.56
CA SER A 188 -14.74 -9.21 7.86
C SER A 188 -15.52 -8.97 6.58
N LYS A 189 -16.01 -7.73 6.43
CA LYS A 189 -16.65 -7.28 5.21
C LYS A 189 -15.65 -6.81 4.16
N LEU A 190 -14.50 -6.32 4.61
CA LEU A 190 -13.39 -5.88 3.78
C LEU A 190 -12.13 -6.64 4.20
N CYS A 191 -11.52 -7.34 3.25
CA CYS A 191 -10.23 -8.01 3.41
C CYS A 191 -9.23 -7.34 2.47
N CYS A 192 -8.19 -6.69 3.00
CA CYS A 192 -7.15 -6.06 2.18
C CYS A 192 -5.83 -6.84 2.26
N LEU A 193 -5.32 -7.23 1.10
CA LEU A 193 -4.05 -7.92 0.92
C LEU A 193 -3.11 -6.96 0.21
N LEU A 194 -2.19 -6.37 0.96
CA LEU A 194 -1.44 -5.18 0.56
C LEU A 194 0.07 -5.46 0.49
N ASN A 195 0.78 -4.58 -0.21
CA ASN A 195 2.25 -4.58 -0.32
C ASN A 195 2.86 -5.88 -0.86
N TRP A 196 2.30 -6.39 -1.95
CA TRP A 196 2.79 -7.62 -2.59
C TRP A 196 4.28 -7.56 -2.96
N THR A 197 4.76 -6.45 -3.50
CA THR A 197 6.14 -6.34 -4.01
C THR A 197 7.19 -6.63 -2.95
N CYS A 198 6.99 -6.18 -1.71
CA CYS A 198 8.00 -6.33 -0.67
C CYS A 198 7.95 -7.71 0.03
N LEU A 199 6.87 -8.47 -0.15
CA LEU A 199 6.63 -9.74 0.51
C LEU A 199 6.91 -10.90 -0.47
N ALA A 200 8.11 -11.48 -0.37
CA ALA A 200 8.57 -12.49 -1.32
C ALA A 200 7.60 -13.68 -1.47
N GLU A 201 6.99 -14.09 -0.35
CA GLU A 201 6.12 -15.26 -0.26
C GLU A 201 4.61 -14.91 -0.28
N LEU A 202 4.21 -13.69 -0.67
CA LEU A 202 2.78 -13.33 -0.65
C LEU A 202 1.94 -14.21 -1.59
N ASN A 203 2.50 -14.71 -2.70
CA ASN A 203 1.80 -15.68 -3.55
C ASN A 203 1.42 -16.95 -2.78
N SER A 204 2.27 -17.43 -1.87
CA SER A 204 1.94 -18.60 -1.03
C SER A 204 0.70 -18.31 -0.16
N ILE A 205 0.58 -17.09 0.36
CA ILE A 205 -0.57 -16.67 1.17
C ILE A 205 -1.82 -16.58 0.31
N LEU A 206 -1.75 -16.02 -0.90
CA LEU A 206 -2.89 -15.98 -1.82
C LEU A 206 -3.39 -17.38 -2.18
N VAL A 207 -2.47 -18.30 -2.46
CA VAL A 207 -2.79 -19.71 -2.72
C VAL A 207 -3.45 -20.35 -1.49
N TRP A 208 -2.89 -20.17 -0.30
CA TRP A 208 -3.48 -20.69 0.93
C TRP A 208 -4.89 -20.14 1.20
N TYR A 209 -5.12 -18.85 0.90
CA TYR A 209 -6.45 -18.27 0.95
C TYR A 209 -7.41 -18.98 -0.01
N LEU A 210 -7.03 -19.12 -1.28
CA LEU A 210 -7.88 -19.69 -2.34
C LEU A 210 -8.13 -21.20 -2.17
N GLU A 211 -7.15 -21.95 -1.67
CA GLU A 211 -7.22 -23.41 -1.58
C GLU A 211 -7.68 -23.92 -0.21
N THR A 212 -7.56 -23.11 0.85
CA THR A 212 -7.86 -23.55 2.23
C THR A 212 -8.86 -22.63 2.92
N ILE A 213 -8.52 -21.34 3.09
CA ILE A 213 -9.31 -20.44 3.95
C ILE A 213 -10.69 -20.12 3.36
N LEU A 214 -10.73 -19.68 2.10
CA LEU A 214 -11.97 -19.25 1.45
C LEU A 214 -12.94 -20.40 1.19
N PRO A 215 -12.50 -21.61 0.76
CA PRO A 215 -13.37 -22.78 0.67
C PRO A 215 -13.96 -23.21 2.03
N ALA A 216 -13.22 -23.03 3.12
CA ALA A 216 -13.67 -23.36 4.48
C ALA A 216 -14.58 -22.28 5.10
N SER A 217 -14.56 -21.07 4.55
CA SER A 217 -15.34 -19.92 5.04
C SER A 217 -16.79 -19.96 4.55
N CYS A 218 -17.69 -19.34 5.32
CA CYS A 218 -19.03 -19.02 4.86
C CYS A 218 -18.99 -18.12 3.62
N SER A 219 -19.73 -18.53 2.59
CA SER A 219 -19.89 -17.75 1.36
C SER A 219 -20.54 -16.39 1.67
N ASP A 220 -19.89 -15.32 1.23
CA ASP A 220 -20.42 -13.96 1.24
C ASP A 220 -20.05 -13.30 -0.09
N PRO A 221 -20.92 -13.34 -1.11
CA PRO A 221 -20.62 -12.75 -2.42
C PRO A 221 -20.44 -11.23 -2.37
N GLU A 222 -20.86 -10.58 -1.28
CA GLU A 222 -20.72 -9.14 -1.08
C GLU A 222 -19.46 -8.78 -0.28
N ARG A 223 -18.66 -9.76 0.20
CA ARG A 223 -17.37 -9.50 0.85
C ARG A 223 -16.43 -8.85 -0.15
N ILE A 224 -15.71 -7.82 0.28
CA ILE A 224 -14.78 -7.09 -0.58
C ILE A 224 -13.37 -7.60 -0.33
N PHE A 225 -12.68 -8.01 -1.39
CA PHE A 225 -11.24 -8.23 -1.40
C PHE A 225 -10.56 -7.08 -2.12
N PHE A 226 -9.67 -6.38 -1.42
CA PHE A 226 -8.92 -5.25 -1.97
C PHE A 226 -7.43 -5.59 -2.05
N PHE A 227 -6.85 -5.37 -3.22
CA PHE A 227 -5.44 -5.62 -3.48
C PHE A 227 -4.72 -4.35 -3.89
N ASP A 228 -3.51 -4.17 -3.36
CA ASP A 228 -2.54 -3.16 -3.78
C ASP A 228 -1.16 -3.82 -3.85
N LEU A 229 -0.53 -3.77 -5.03
CA LEU A 229 0.74 -4.45 -5.26
C LEU A 229 1.95 -3.68 -4.70
N ALA A 230 1.86 -2.35 -4.57
CA ALA A 230 2.92 -1.43 -4.19
C ALA A 230 4.22 -1.55 -5.02
N ASP A 231 4.29 -0.88 -6.17
CA ASP A 231 5.44 -0.81 -7.09
C ASP A 231 6.02 -2.16 -7.55
N PRO A 232 5.34 -2.91 -8.42
CA PRO A 232 5.81 -4.20 -8.92
C PRO A 232 7.01 -4.10 -9.88
N SER A 233 7.62 -2.92 -10.10
CA SER A 233 8.73 -2.72 -11.05
C SER A 233 9.99 -3.52 -10.73
N MET A 234 10.12 -3.98 -9.49
CA MET A 234 11.25 -4.81 -9.03
C MET A 234 11.12 -6.29 -9.41
N HIS A 235 9.99 -6.70 -10.00
CA HIS A 235 9.67 -8.09 -10.32
C HIS A 235 9.52 -8.34 -11.82
N SER A 236 9.70 -9.59 -12.24
CA SER A 236 9.50 -10.00 -13.64
C SER A 236 8.02 -9.98 -14.04
N ASP A 237 7.76 -9.77 -15.33
CA ASP A 237 6.41 -9.81 -15.90
C ASP A 237 5.68 -11.13 -15.59
N ASP A 238 6.37 -12.27 -15.65
CA ASP A 238 5.80 -13.58 -15.32
C ASP A 238 5.34 -13.65 -13.86
N ARG A 239 6.10 -13.06 -12.94
CA ARG A 239 5.76 -13.04 -11.52
C ARG A 239 4.55 -12.13 -11.26
N ILE A 240 4.49 -10.98 -11.93
CA ILE A 240 3.35 -10.06 -11.86
C ILE A 240 2.10 -10.73 -12.44
N LYS A 241 2.24 -11.41 -13.57
CA LYS A 241 1.13 -12.15 -14.17
C LYS A 241 0.56 -13.21 -13.22
N ALA A 242 1.43 -13.98 -12.57
CA ALA A 242 1.00 -15.00 -11.61
C ALA A 242 0.17 -14.42 -10.46
N VAL A 243 0.57 -13.28 -9.87
CA VAL A 243 -0.23 -12.64 -8.80
C VAL A 243 -1.56 -12.10 -9.34
N LEU A 244 -1.58 -11.52 -10.54
CA LEU A 244 -2.80 -11.02 -11.15
C LEU A 244 -3.80 -12.15 -11.44
N ASP A 245 -3.32 -13.31 -11.87
CA ASP A 245 -4.14 -14.52 -12.06
C ASP A 245 -4.75 -14.98 -10.72
N HIS A 246 -3.97 -15.01 -9.63
CA HIS A 246 -4.49 -15.32 -8.29
C HIS A 246 -5.55 -14.30 -7.83
N ILE A 247 -5.31 -13.00 -8.02
CA ILE A 247 -6.27 -11.94 -7.68
C ILE A 247 -7.59 -12.17 -8.43
N GLY A 248 -7.56 -12.53 -9.70
CA GLY A 248 -8.77 -12.84 -10.48
C GLY A 248 -9.64 -13.92 -9.83
N HIS A 249 -9.03 -14.97 -9.28
CA HIS A 249 -9.75 -16.08 -8.63
C HIS A 249 -10.46 -15.70 -7.33
N PHE A 250 -10.09 -14.61 -6.66
CA PHE A 250 -10.85 -14.13 -5.49
C PHE A 250 -12.29 -13.72 -5.84
N SER A 251 -12.55 -13.41 -7.13
CA SER A 251 -13.89 -13.05 -7.63
C SER A 251 -14.89 -14.20 -7.52
N GLU A 252 -14.44 -15.44 -7.30
CA GLU A 252 -15.31 -16.59 -7.01
C GLU A 252 -15.89 -16.53 -5.59
N TYR A 253 -15.26 -15.77 -4.68
CA TYR A 253 -15.56 -15.76 -3.24
C TYR A 253 -16.10 -14.41 -2.73
N GLY A 254 -16.07 -13.37 -3.55
CA GLY A 254 -16.52 -12.03 -3.20
C GLY A 254 -16.18 -11.01 -4.28
N ARG A 255 -16.42 -9.73 -3.97
CA ARG A 255 -16.13 -8.60 -4.84
C ARG A 255 -14.66 -8.27 -4.82
N THR A 256 -13.97 -8.42 -5.95
CA THR A 256 -12.53 -8.19 -6.05
C THR A 256 -12.20 -6.82 -6.63
N ILE A 257 -11.33 -6.08 -5.93
CA ILE A 257 -10.90 -4.73 -6.30
C ILE A 257 -9.37 -4.69 -6.36
N LEU A 258 -8.84 -4.19 -7.47
CA LEU A 258 -7.41 -3.92 -7.65
C LEU A 258 -7.17 -2.40 -7.67
N GLY A 259 -6.42 -1.89 -6.68
CA GLY A 259 -5.93 -0.52 -6.62
C GLY A 259 -4.54 -0.39 -7.23
N MET A 260 -4.34 0.66 -8.03
CA MET A 260 -3.09 0.95 -8.71
C MET A 260 -2.84 2.46 -8.79
N ASN A 261 -1.59 2.88 -8.67
CA ASN A 261 -1.16 4.19 -9.15
C ASN A 261 -0.98 4.19 -10.69
N PHE A 262 -0.60 5.33 -11.26
CA PHE A 262 -0.44 5.45 -12.71
C PHE A 262 0.64 4.51 -13.28
N ASN A 263 1.81 4.45 -12.66
CA ASN A 263 2.92 3.61 -13.12
C ASN A 263 2.58 2.12 -13.03
N GLU A 264 1.93 1.72 -11.93
CA GLU A 264 1.41 0.37 -11.73
C GLU A 264 0.38 0.02 -12.79
N THR A 265 -0.52 0.95 -13.14
CA THR A 265 -1.51 0.73 -14.20
C THR A 265 -0.81 0.51 -15.55
N CYS A 266 0.19 1.31 -15.90
CA CYS A 266 0.98 1.09 -17.12
C CYS A 266 1.69 -0.27 -17.11
N GLN A 267 2.28 -0.66 -15.99
CA GLN A 267 2.96 -1.94 -15.86
C GLN A 267 1.99 -3.13 -15.99
N VAL A 268 0.86 -3.09 -15.28
CA VAL A 268 -0.19 -4.12 -15.37
C VAL A 268 -0.77 -4.18 -16.78
N SER A 269 -1.01 -3.05 -17.43
CA SER A 269 -1.43 -3.01 -18.85
C SER A 269 -0.44 -3.76 -19.73
N ARG A 270 0.87 -3.49 -19.60
CA ARG A 270 1.90 -4.17 -20.37
C ARG A 270 1.91 -5.68 -20.15
N VAL A 271 1.90 -6.12 -18.89
CA VAL A 271 1.89 -7.53 -18.50
C VAL A 271 0.67 -8.27 -19.07
N LEU A 272 -0.49 -7.59 -19.11
CA LEU A 272 -1.73 -8.15 -19.63
C LEU A 272 -1.92 -7.98 -21.15
N ALA A 273 -0.92 -7.40 -21.84
CA ALA A 273 -0.98 -7.03 -23.26
C ALA A 273 -2.17 -6.12 -23.61
N ILE A 274 -2.38 -5.11 -22.77
CA ILE A 274 -3.35 -4.01 -22.92
C ILE A 274 -2.56 -2.75 -23.29
N ASP A 275 -3.17 -1.84 -24.06
CA ASP A 275 -2.56 -0.55 -24.35
C ASP A 275 -2.29 0.24 -23.05
N GLU A 276 -1.06 0.75 -22.92
CA GLU A 276 -0.69 1.57 -21.76
C GLU A 276 -1.47 2.90 -21.81
N PRO A 277 -2.09 3.32 -20.70
CA PRO A 277 -2.79 4.59 -20.66
C PRO A 277 -1.81 5.76 -20.74
N ASP A 278 -2.27 6.87 -21.31
CA ASP A 278 -1.64 8.17 -21.11
C ASP A 278 -2.20 8.86 -19.86
N SER A 279 -1.69 10.06 -19.53
CA SER A 279 -2.11 10.79 -18.34
C SER A 279 -3.50 11.43 -18.45
N GLU A 280 -4.27 11.17 -19.50
CA GLU A 280 -5.64 11.68 -19.64
C GLU A 280 -6.65 10.75 -18.94
N PRO A 281 -7.64 11.29 -18.21
CA PRO A 281 -8.61 10.48 -17.47
C PRO A 281 -9.37 9.46 -18.32
N LYS A 282 -9.68 9.80 -19.57
CA LYS A 282 -10.37 8.90 -20.49
C LYS A 282 -9.52 7.70 -20.87
N SER A 283 -8.23 7.91 -21.12
CA SER A 283 -7.27 6.86 -21.47
C SER A 283 -7.09 5.91 -20.29
N LEU A 284 -6.96 6.47 -19.07
CA LEU A 284 -6.89 5.67 -17.85
C LEU A 284 -8.16 4.83 -17.63
N CYS A 285 -9.36 5.40 -17.78
CA CYS A 285 -10.61 4.66 -17.67
C CYS A 285 -10.66 3.47 -18.64
N GLN A 286 -10.22 3.64 -19.89
CA GLN A 286 -10.18 2.57 -20.88
C GLN A 286 -9.23 1.44 -20.50
N ALA A 287 -8.03 1.78 -20.00
CA ALA A 287 -7.09 0.79 -19.49
C ALA A 287 -7.66 0.02 -18.29
N LEU A 288 -8.28 0.72 -17.33
CA LEU A 288 -8.92 0.10 -16.16
C LEU A 288 -10.09 -0.83 -16.55
N GLU A 289 -10.92 -0.44 -17.54
CA GLU A 289 -11.98 -1.30 -18.08
C GLU A 289 -11.41 -2.59 -18.70
N ALA A 290 -10.32 -2.47 -19.46
CA ALA A 290 -9.64 -3.60 -20.07
C ALA A 290 -9.00 -4.52 -19.01
N ILE A 291 -8.31 -3.96 -18.02
CA ILE A 291 -7.71 -4.71 -16.91
C ILE A 291 -8.79 -5.47 -16.14
N ARG A 292 -9.85 -4.77 -15.72
CA ARG A 292 -10.99 -5.36 -15.02
C ARG A 292 -11.57 -6.55 -15.80
N SER A 293 -11.80 -6.36 -17.10
CA SER A 293 -12.40 -7.38 -17.96
C SER A 293 -11.45 -8.56 -18.19
N LYS A 294 -10.14 -8.31 -18.29
CA LYS A 294 -9.12 -9.35 -18.47
C LYS A 294 -8.96 -10.24 -17.24
N LEU A 295 -8.98 -9.64 -16.05
CA LEU A 295 -8.83 -10.35 -14.78
C LEU A 295 -10.14 -10.93 -14.24
N GLY A 296 -11.29 -10.50 -14.79
CA GLY A 296 -12.60 -10.94 -14.31
C GLY A 296 -12.97 -10.40 -12.93
N ILE A 297 -12.42 -9.25 -12.55
CA ILE A 297 -12.64 -8.62 -11.23
C ILE A 297 -13.79 -7.60 -11.26
N ASP A 298 -14.31 -7.22 -10.10
CA ASP A 298 -15.43 -6.28 -9.97
C ASP A 298 -15.03 -4.85 -10.29
N CYS A 299 -13.85 -4.43 -9.81
CA CYS A 299 -13.36 -3.08 -9.99
C CYS A 299 -11.85 -3.00 -10.18
N ALA A 300 -11.41 -2.20 -11.15
CA ALA A 300 -10.04 -1.73 -11.25
C ALA A 300 -10.02 -0.22 -10.97
N MET A 301 -9.08 0.23 -10.14
CA MET A 301 -8.93 1.62 -9.72
C MET A 301 -7.53 2.15 -10.04
N GLY A 302 -7.46 3.38 -10.53
CA GLY A 302 -6.24 4.11 -10.86
C GLY A 302 -6.19 5.44 -10.11
N HIS A 303 -5.09 5.76 -9.43
CA HIS A 303 -4.95 7.02 -8.69
C HIS A 303 -3.65 7.80 -9.01
N PRO A 304 -3.59 8.46 -10.19
CA PRO A 304 -2.60 9.50 -10.46
C PRO A 304 -2.61 10.64 -9.43
N VAL A 305 -1.61 11.52 -9.50
CA VAL A 305 -1.46 12.66 -8.56
C VAL A 305 -2.63 13.64 -8.64
N ASP A 306 -3.16 13.89 -9.84
CA ASP A 306 -4.12 14.97 -10.08
C ASP A 306 -5.58 14.50 -10.20
N PHE A 307 -5.82 13.19 -10.34
CA PHE A 307 -7.15 12.61 -10.48
C PHE A 307 -7.16 11.14 -10.04
N ALA A 308 -8.35 10.59 -9.78
CA ALA A 308 -8.59 9.17 -9.59
C ALA A 308 -9.62 8.68 -10.60
N ALA A 309 -9.53 7.42 -11.00
CA ALA A 309 -10.45 6.77 -11.92
C ALA A 309 -10.77 5.36 -11.45
N CYS A 310 -11.95 4.86 -11.82
CA CYS A 310 -12.32 3.48 -11.60
C CYS A 310 -13.14 2.94 -12.78
N ALA A 311 -13.11 1.63 -12.95
CA ALA A 311 -13.94 0.89 -13.89
C ALA A 311 -14.67 -0.24 -13.17
N THR A 312 -15.96 -0.40 -13.46
CA THR A 312 -16.84 -1.45 -12.94
C THR A 312 -17.67 -2.06 -14.08
N ALA A 313 -18.51 -3.05 -13.79
CA ALA A 313 -19.48 -3.57 -14.76
C ALA A 313 -20.49 -2.52 -15.25
N ASN A 314 -20.75 -1.47 -14.45
CA ASN A 314 -21.75 -0.44 -14.76
C ASN A 314 -21.18 0.75 -15.55
N GLY A 315 -19.86 0.78 -15.78
CA GLY A 315 -19.17 1.87 -16.47
C GLY A 315 -17.86 2.25 -15.78
N SER A 316 -17.26 3.33 -16.29
CA SER A 316 -16.06 3.94 -15.75
C SER A 316 -16.27 5.42 -15.44
N TRP A 317 -15.57 5.89 -14.43
CA TRP A 317 -15.64 7.27 -13.96
C TRP A 317 -14.25 7.78 -13.60
N SER A 318 -14.10 9.10 -13.64
CA SER A 318 -12.93 9.80 -13.11
C SER A 318 -13.37 11.02 -12.31
N VAL A 319 -12.57 11.37 -11.32
CA VAL A 319 -12.76 12.53 -10.46
C VAL A 319 -11.41 13.22 -10.26
N VAL A 320 -11.41 14.55 -10.32
CA VAL A 320 -10.21 15.36 -10.03
C VAL A 320 -9.87 15.26 -8.54
N GLY A 321 -8.59 15.11 -8.19
CA GLY A 321 -8.09 14.83 -6.84
C GLY A 321 -7.46 13.43 -6.71
N PRO A 322 -6.99 13.00 -5.53
CA PRO A 322 -7.25 13.56 -4.22
C PRO A 322 -6.44 14.83 -3.96
N HIS A 323 -7.11 15.85 -3.48
CA HIS A 323 -6.45 16.97 -2.82
C HIS A 323 -6.67 16.79 -1.32
N THR A 324 -5.79 16.03 -0.67
CA THR A 324 -5.71 16.09 0.79
C THR A 324 -5.21 17.48 1.16
N ALA A 325 -5.93 18.13 2.09
CA ALA A 325 -5.56 19.45 2.60
C ALA A 325 -4.26 19.39 3.41
#